data_AF-A0AAN9UHD1-F1
#
_entry.id   AF-A0AAN9UHD1-F1
#
_cell.length_a   1.000
_cell.length_b   1.000
_cell.length_c   1.000
_cell.angle_alpha   90.00
_cell.angle_beta   90.00
_cell.angle_gamma   90.00
#
_symmetry.space_group_name_H-M   'P 1'
#
loop_
_entity.id
_entity.type
_entity.pdbx_description
1 polymer ?
#
loop_
_entity_poly.entity_id
_entity_poly.type
_entity_poly.pdbx_seq_one_letter_code
_entity_poly.pdbx_strand_id
1 'polypeptide(L)'
;MASLLVVIFVVEVAVVAVNSIGAKSINDLLWNLYISTPLGTSKQIREQRELQASYLKVRRDLNATSSQDEFAKWAKLRRQHDKMLEELEKKKSGIDASRGTFDKTVSGARWFCTSGLRWFLPFWYSREPIFWLPHGWFPYYAEWLISFPRAPLGSVSVASWQLACAGVVALLADTIGAIVRLVVDARQKAQAKAQQARRKEEPVRASAARSEDDKTESKKEL
;
A
#
# COMPACT_ATOMS: atom_id res chain seq x y z
N MET A 1 -33.24 17.40 -6.52
CA MET A 1 -32.14 18.36 -6.64
C MET A 1 -31.21 18.11 -5.46
N ALA A 2 -30.10 17.41 -5.65
CA ALA A 2 -29.13 17.23 -4.55
C ALA A 2 -28.61 18.61 -4.15
N SER A 3 -28.60 18.93 -2.86
CA SER A 3 -28.04 20.20 -2.41
C SER A 3 -26.55 20.21 -2.77
N LEU A 4 -26.08 21.34 -3.28
CA LEU A 4 -24.69 21.55 -3.69
C LEU A 4 -23.70 21.18 -2.57
N LEU A 5 -24.11 21.38 -1.31
CA LEU A 5 -23.47 20.90 -0.09
C LEU A 5 -23.14 19.40 -0.09
N VAL A 6 -24.14 18.55 -0.39
CA VAL A 6 -23.99 17.09 -0.36
C VAL A 6 -23.07 16.63 -1.49
N VAL A 7 -23.17 17.25 -2.67
CA VAL A 7 -22.29 16.93 -3.80
C VAL A 7 -20.83 17.23 -3.45
N ILE A 8 -20.56 18.42 -2.89
CA ILE A 8 -19.21 18.79 -2.46
C ILE A 8 -18.68 17.84 -1.38
N PHE A 9 -19.51 17.50 -0.41
CA PHE A 9 -19.13 16.59 0.67
C PHE A 9 -18.78 15.19 0.13
N VAL A 10 -19.61 14.63 -0.74
CA VAL A 10 -19.36 13.31 -1.37
C VAL A 10 -18.09 13.33 -2.20
N VAL A 11 -17.83 14.42 -2.93
CA VAL A 11 -16.60 14.60 -3.70
C VAL A 11 -15.37 14.63 -2.79
N GLU A 12 -15.38 15.38 -1.69
CA GLU A 12 -14.25 15.41 -0.75
C GLU A 12 -14.04 14.04 -0.08
N VAL A 13 -15.12 13.34 0.29
CA VAL A 13 -15.04 11.96 0.80
C VAL A 13 -14.41 11.02 -0.23
N ALA A 14 -14.82 11.13 -1.50
CA ALA A 14 -14.23 10.33 -2.58
C ALA A 14 -12.74 10.65 -2.78
N VAL A 15 -12.35 11.92 -2.74
CA VAL A 15 -10.94 12.34 -2.83
C VAL A 15 -10.12 11.79 -1.67
N VAL A 16 -10.62 11.87 -0.44
CA VAL A 16 -9.93 11.30 0.72
C VAL A 16 -9.88 9.77 0.65
N ALA A 17 -10.94 9.10 0.20
CA ALA A 17 -10.95 7.66 0.00
C ALA A 17 -9.90 7.21 -1.03
N VAL A 18 -9.76 7.92 -2.15
CA VAL A 18 -8.71 7.64 -3.14
C VAL A 18 -7.32 7.87 -2.55
N ASN A 19 -7.15 8.89 -1.70
CA ASN A 19 -5.89 9.14 -1.01
C ASN A 19 -5.60 8.10 0.09
N SER A 20 -6.62 7.51 0.72
CA SER A 20 -6.46 6.50 1.78
C SER A 20 -6.11 5.11 1.22
N ILE A 21 -6.58 4.77 0.02
CA ILE A 21 -6.28 3.50 -0.66
C ILE A 21 -4.77 3.41 -1.01
N GLY A 22 -4.05 4.54 -1.00
CA GLY A 22 -2.61 4.61 -1.14
C GLY A 22 -2.14 4.44 -2.59
N ALA A 23 -1.18 5.27 -3.01
CA ALA A 23 -0.71 5.28 -4.41
C ALA A 23 -0.18 3.91 -4.85
N LYS A 24 0.48 3.17 -3.95
CA LYS A 24 1.09 1.87 -4.26
C LYS A 24 0.05 0.79 -4.59
N SER A 25 -1.02 0.65 -3.79
CA SER A 25 -2.05 -0.37 -4.04
C SER A 25 -2.80 -0.14 -5.35
N ILE A 26 -3.10 1.12 -5.67
CA ILE A 26 -3.76 1.50 -6.91
C ILE A 26 -2.84 1.23 -8.11
N ASN A 27 -1.56 1.62 -8.01
CA ASN A 27 -0.58 1.38 -9.07
C ASN A 27 -0.36 -0.11 -9.29
N ASP A 28 -0.24 -0.91 -8.23
CA ASP A 28 -0.07 -2.37 -8.33
C ASP A 28 -1.29 -3.04 -8.97
N LEU A 29 -2.51 -2.60 -8.63
CA LEU A 29 -3.75 -3.11 -9.25
C LEU A 29 -3.83 -2.75 -10.73
N LEU A 30 -3.54 -1.49 -11.07
CA LEU A 30 -3.52 -1.00 -12.45
C LEU A 30 -2.42 -1.69 -13.26
N TRP A 31 -1.26 -1.95 -12.67
CA TRP A 31 -0.17 -2.69 -13.30
C TRP A 31 -0.56 -4.14 -13.56
N ASN A 32 -1.22 -4.80 -12.61
CA ASN A 32 -1.74 -6.15 -12.81
C ASN A 32 -2.82 -6.19 -13.91
N LEU A 33 -3.71 -5.19 -13.94
CA LEU A 33 -4.71 -5.05 -15.00
C LEU A 33 -4.04 -4.83 -16.37
N TYR A 34 -3.02 -3.98 -16.42
CA TYR A 34 -2.24 -3.67 -17.63
C TYR A 34 -1.50 -4.89 -18.16
N ILE A 35 -0.91 -5.71 -17.28
CA ILE A 35 -0.27 -6.98 -17.65
C ILE A 35 -1.30 -8.03 -18.09
N SER A 36 -2.49 -8.03 -17.48
CA SER A 36 -3.56 -8.98 -17.82
C SER A 36 -4.16 -8.69 -19.19
N THR A 37 -4.09 -7.45 -19.66
CA THR A 37 -4.53 -7.09 -21.00
C THR A 37 -3.47 -7.51 -22.02
N PRO A 38 -3.85 -8.01 -23.21
CA PRO A 38 -2.92 -8.48 -24.23
C PRO A 38 -2.07 -7.36 -24.88
N LEU A 39 -2.12 -6.15 -24.34
CA LEU A 39 -1.28 -5.02 -24.70
C LEU A 39 0.19 -5.39 -24.46
N GLY A 40 1.02 -5.26 -25.50
CA GLY A 40 2.50 -5.32 -25.55
C GLY A 40 3.31 -6.07 -24.48
N THR A 41 3.19 -5.68 -23.22
CA THR A 41 3.93 -6.17 -22.05
C THR A 41 3.72 -7.66 -21.77
N SER A 42 2.58 -8.23 -22.16
CA SER A 42 2.33 -9.67 -22.06
C SER A 42 3.37 -10.53 -22.80
N LYS A 43 3.90 -10.07 -23.95
CA LYS A 43 4.94 -10.76 -24.70
C LYS A 43 6.30 -10.71 -23.98
N GLN A 44 6.69 -9.55 -23.47
CA GLN A 44 7.96 -9.38 -22.75
C GLN A 44 7.99 -10.22 -21.46
N ILE A 45 6.87 -10.28 -20.73
CA ILE A 45 6.75 -11.12 -19.54
C ILE A 45 6.77 -12.61 -19.88
N ARG A 46 6.15 -13.01 -21.00
CA ARG A 46 6.18 -14.41 -21.46
C ARG A 46 7.60 -14.86 -21.81
N GLU A 47 8.32 -14.04 -22.57
CA GLU A 47 9.71 -14.32 -22.89
C GLU A 47 10.61 -14.36 -21.64
N GLN A 48 10.37 -13.49 -20.66
CA GLN A 48 11.09 -13.53 -19.38
C GLN A 48 10.85 -14.86 -18.66
N ARG A 49 9.60 -15.34 -18.60
CA ARG A 49 9.27 -16.62 -17.96
C ARG A 49 9.91 -17.80 -18.67
N GLU A 50 9.94 -17.79 -20.00
CA GLU A 50 10.58 -18.83 -20.81
C GLU A 50 12.10 -18.86 -20.60
N LEU A 51 12.74 -17.68 -20.58
CA LEU A 51 14.17 -17.55 -20.30
C LEU A 51 14.50 -17.97 -18.87
N GLN A 52 13.64 -17.65 -17.89
CA GLN A 52 13.78 -18.08 -16.51
C GLN A 52 13.63 -19.60 -16.36
N ALA A 53 12.69 -20.22 -17.07
CA ALA A 53 12.55 -21.68 -17.10
C ALA A 53 13.79 -22.36 -17.69
N SER A 54 14.35 -21.78 -18.75
CA SER A 54 15.59 -22.25 -19.39
C SER A 54 16.80 -22.09 -18.48
N TYR A 55 16.91 -20.95 -17.79
CA TYR A 55 17.94 -20.69 -16.78
C TYR A 55 17.88 -21.68 -15.61
N LEU A 56 16.68 -22.00 -15.11
CA LEU A 56 16.50 -22.98 -14.03
C LEU A 56 16.91 -24.40 -14.47
N LYS A 57 16.71 -24.77 -15.74
CA LYS A 57 17.22 -26.04 -16.29
C LYS A 57 18.75 -26.05 -16.30
N VAL A 58 19.38 -25.02 -16.88
CA VAL A 58 20.85 -24.91 -16.94
C VAL A 58 21.48 -24.88 -15.53
N ARG A 59 20.85 -24.20 -14.57
CA ARG A 59 21.28 -24.19 -13.17
C ARG A 59 21.21 -25.58 -12.53
N ARG A 60 20.17 -26.36 -12.84
CA ARG A 60 20.03 -27.74 -12.37
C ARG A 60 21.14 -28.62 -12.95
N ASP A 61 21.41 -28.50 -14.24
CA ASP A 61 22.45 -29.28 -14.93
C ASP A 61 23.86 -28.90 -14.47
N LEU A 62 24.10 -27.62 -14.17
CA LEU A 62 25.37 -27.13 -13.60
C LEU A 62 25.61 -27.72 -12.21
N ASN A 63 24.58 -27.76 -11.36
CA ASN A 63 24.66 -28.36 -10.02
C ASN A 63 24.81 -29.89 -10.04
N ALA A 64 24.33 -30.55 -11.10
CA ALA A 64 24.48 -32.00 -11.27
C ALA A 64 25.84 -32.41 -11.83
N THR A 65 26.62 -31.47 -12.38
CA THR A 65 27.90 -31.75 -13.04
C THR A 65 29.06 -31.49 -12.07
N SER A 66 29.97 -32.47 -11.90
CA SER A 66 31.20 -32.31 -11.11
C SER A 66 32.14 -31.31 -11.79
N SER A 67 32.62 -30.31 -11.05
CA SER A 67 33.53 -29.29 -11.57
C SER A 67 34.95 -29.81 -11.81
N GLN A 68 35.34 -30.93 -11.19
CA GLN A 68 36.69 -31.49 -11.31
C GLN A 68 36.78 -32.52 -12.42
N ASP A 69 35.83 -33.44 -12.49
CA ASP A 69 35.87 -34.56 -13.45
C ASP A 69 35.33 -34.16 -14.84
N GLU A 70 34.30 -33.30 -14.88
CA GLU A 70 33.65 -32.85 -16.11
C GLU A 70 33.92 -31.36 -16.40
N PHE A 71 35.13 -30.86 -16.12
CA PHE A 71 35.48 -29.43 -16.21
C PHE A 71 35.11 -28.77 -17.55
N ALA A 72 35.31 -29.47 -18.68
CA ALA A 72 34.96 -28.94 -19.99
C ALA A 72 33.46 -28.69 -20.15
N LYS A 73 32.63 -29.61 -19.64
CA LYS A 73 31.16 -29.52 -19.65
C LYS A 73 30.70 -28.48 -18.64
N TRP A 74 31.27 -28.50 -17.43
CA TRP A 74 31.02 -27.52 -16.38
C TRP A 74 31.31 -26.08 -16.85
N ALA A 75 32.45 -25.86 -17.49
CA ALA A 75 32.84 -24.54 -18.02
C ALA A 75 31.88 -24.05 -19.12
N LYS A 76 31.41 -24.95 -19.99
CA LYS A 76 30.42 -24.62 -21.02
C LYS A 76 29.07 -24.24 -20.40
N LEU A 77 28.58 -25.03 -19.45
CA LEU A 77 27.33 -24.72 -18.72
C LEU A 77 27.46 -23.42 -17.93
N ARG A 78 28.63 -23.15 -17.33
CA ARG A 78 28.87 -21.92 -16.58
C ARG A 78 28.77 -20.68 -17.46
N ARG A 79 29.39 -20.69 -18.64
CA ARG A 79 29.27 -19.57 -19.62
C ARG A 79 27.83 -19.38 -20.08
N GLN A 80 27.08 -20.47 -20.30
CA GLN A 80 25.66 -20.40 -20.65
C GLN A 80 24.81 -19.83 -19.50
N HIS A 81 25.09 -20.25 -18.26
CA HIS A 81 24.45 -19.71 -17.07
C HIS A 81 24.69 -18.21 -16.94
N ASP A 82 25.94 -17.76 -17.07
CA ASP A 82 26.31 -16.36 -16.90
C ASP A 82 25.69 -15.50 -18.03
N LYS A 83 25.66 -15.99 -19.27
CA LYS A 83 24.97 -15.33 -20.39
C LYS A 83 23.46 -15.20 -20.17
N MET A 84 22.81 -16.29 -19.73
CA MET A 84 21.36 -16.29 -19.47
C MET A 84 21.00 -15.38 -18.28
N LEU A 85 21.89 -15.28 -17.29
CA LEU A 85 21.73 -14.38 -16.15
C LEU A 85 21.79 -12.92 -16.60
N GLU A 86 22.77 -12.56 -17.43
CA GLU A 86 22.90 -11.21 -18.00
C GLU A 86 21.67 -10.81 -18.83
N GLU A 87 21.17 -11.73 -19.68
CA GLU A 87 19.95 -11.50 -20.44
C GLU A 87 18.71 -11.33 -19.55
N LEU A 88 18.60 -12.11 -18.47
CA LEU A 88 17.52 -11.98 -17.48
C LEU A 88 17.57 -10.63 -16.75
N GLU A 89 18.75 -10.18 -16.34
CA GLU A 89 18.93 -8.87 -15.68
C GLU A 89 18.57 -7.72 -16.62
N LYS A 90 18.96 -7.81 -17.90
CA LYS A 90 18.60 -6.83 -18.93
C LYS A 90 17.09 -6.78 -19.20
N LYS A 91 16.42 -7.93 -19.29
CA LYS A 91 14.95 -7.97 -19.44
C LYS A 91 14.24 -7.45 -18.19
N LYS A 92 14.74 -7.79 -17.00
CA LYS A 92 14.20 -7.31 -15.73
C LYS A 92 14.30 -5.79 -15.59
N SER A 93 15.46 -5.21 -15.89
CA SER A 93 15.63 -3.75 -15.82
C SER A 93 14.74 -3.01 -16.81
N GLY A 94 14.49 -3.55 -18.00
CA GLY A 94 13.53 -3.02 -18.96
C GLY A 94 12.09 -3.03 -18.44
N ILE A 95 11.66 -4.12 -17.80
CA ILE A 95 10.33 -4.23 -17.19
C ILE A 95 10.20 -3.27 -16.00
N ASP A 96 11.23 -3.17 -15.17
CA ASP A 96 11.25 -2.27 -14.00
C ASP A 96 11.21 -0.79 -14.46
N ALA A 97 11.88 -0.44 -15.56
CA ALA A 97 11.79 0.90 -16.16
C ALA A 97 10.39 1.21 -16.73
N SER A 98 9.76 0.23 -17.39
CA SER A 98 8.37 0.34 -17.86
C SER A 98 7.41 0.53 -16.68
N ARG A 99 7.56 -0.26 -15.62
CA ARG A 99 6.77 -0.13 -14.38
C ARG A 99 6.97 1.24 -13.73
N GLY A 100 8.21 1.70 -13.62
CA GLY A 100 8.50 3.03 -13.05
C GLY A 100 7.89 4.17 -13.87
N THR A 101 7.83 4.04 -15.20
CA THR A 101 7.18 5.03 -16.07
C THR A 101 5.66 4.99 -15.89
N PHE A 102 5.08 3.79 -15.86
CA PHE A 102 3.66 3.58 -15.60
C PHE A 102 3.24 4.14 -14.23
N ASP A 103 4.00 3.84 -13.18
CA ASP A 103 3.77 4.35 -11.83
C ASP A 103 3.80 5.87 -11.80
N LYS A 104 4.73 6.52 -12.52
CA LYS A 104 4.77 7.98 -12.64
C LYS A 104 3.54 8.53 -13.37
N THR A 105 3.18 7.94 -14.50
CA THR A 105 2.02 8.37 -15.30
C THR A 105 0.72 8.23 -14.50
N VAL A 106 0.50 7.08 -13.86
CA VAL A 106 -0.69 6.82 -13.04
C VAL A 106 -0.71 7.73 -11.81
N SER A 107 0.43 7.90 -11.14
CA SER A 107 0.52 8.79 -9.98
C SER A 107 0.23 10.24 -10.37
N GLY A 108 0.75 10.68 -11.52
CA GLY A 108 0.47 12.00 -12.09
C GLY A 108 -0.99 12.18 -12.46
N ALA A 109 -1.58 11.21 -13.16
CA ALA A 109 -3.00 11.22 -13.53
C ALA A 109 -3.90 11.25 -12.28
N ARG A 110 -3.60 10.44 -11.26
CA ARG A 110 -4.32 10.45 -9.98
C ARG A 110 -4.18 11.77 -9.28
N TRP A 111 -2.97 12.33 -9.20
CA TRP A 111 -2.76 13.65 -8.61
C TRP A 111 -3.54 14.73 -9.35
N PHE A 112 -3.57 14.66 -10.69
CA PHE A 112 -4.37 15.56 -11.51
C PHE A 112 -5.88 15.37 -11.29
N CYS A 113 -6.38 14.13 -11.19
CA CYS A 113 -7.80 13.89 -10.93
C CYS A 113 -8.20 14.35 -9.52
N THR A 114 -7.42 14.02 -8.51
CA THR A 114 -7.71 14.36 -7.10
C THR A 114 -7.54 15.85 -6.82
N SER A 115 -6.43 16.45 -7.25
CA SER A 115 -6.19 17.88 -7.13
C SER A 115 -7.10 18.68 -8.07
N GLY A 116 -7.22 18.25 -9.32
CA GLY A 116 -8.06 18.89 -10.32
C GLY A 116 -9.51 18.97 -9.88
N LEU A 117 -10.07 17.90 -9.31
CA LEU A 117 -11.44 17.93 -8.79
C LEU A 117 -11.60 18.92 -7.63
N ARG A 118 -10.59 19.01 -6.74
CA ARG A 118 -10.55 20.01 -5.67
C ARG A 118 -10.52 21.45 -6.17
N TRP A 119 -9.78 21.73 -7.25
CA TRP A 119 -9.73 23.08 -7.83
C TRP A 119 -10.90 23.39 -8.75
N PHE A 120 -11.46 22.38 -9.42
CA PHE A 120 -12.52 22.53 -10.42
C PHE A 120 -13.85 22.95 -9.79
N LEU A 121 -14.23 22.36 -8.65
CA LEU A 121 -15.52 22.70 -8.00
C LEU A 121 -15.60 24.17 -7.55
N PRO A 122 -14.62 24.72 -6.79
CA PRO A 122 -14.60 26.14 -6.44
C PRO A 122 -14.50 27.06 -7.63
N PHE A 123 -13.81 26.62 -8.70
CA PHE A 123 -13.69 27.41 -9.92
C PHE A 123 -15.05 27.56 -10.61
N TRP A 124 -15.77 26.45 -10.79
CA TRP A 124 -17.07 26.45 -11.48
C TRP A 124 -18.17 27.12 -10.67
N TYR A 125 -18.25 26.84 -9.37
CA TYR A 125 -19.27 27.39 -8.46
C TYR A 125 -18.79 28.62 -7.68
N SER A 126 -17.78 29.33 -8.20
CA SER A 126 -17.14 30.45 -7.51
C SER A 126 -18.09 31.60 -7.14
N ARG A 127 -19.19 31.77 -7.88
CA ARG A 127 -20.14 32.89 -7.70
C ARG A 127 -21.41 32.54 -6.92
N GLU A 128 -21.61 31.27 -6.58
CA GLU A 128 -22.80 30.83 -5.88
C GLU A 128 -22.53 30.74 -4.37
N PRO A 129 -23.27 31.49 -3.53
CA PRO A 129 -23.16 31.37 -2.09
C PRO A 129 -23.76 30.04 -1.63
N ILE A 130 -23.01 29.27 -0.85
CA ILE A 130 -23.50 27.99 -0.30
C ILE A 130 -24.54 28.22 0.80
N PHE A 131 -24.25 29.16 1.70
CA PHE A 131 -25.08 29.49 2.85
C PHE A 131 -24.91 30.96 3.21
N TRP A 132 -26.02 31.60 3.57
CA TRP A 132 -26.06 32.98 4.04
C TRP A 132 -25.98 33.00 5.56
N LEU A 133 -25.07 33.80 6.11
CA LEU A 133 -24.95 33.94 7.55
C LEU A 133 -25.91 35.02 8.06
N PRO A 134 -26.56 34.81 9.22
CA PRO A 134 -27.33 35.86 9.89
C PRO A 134 -26.45 37.08 10.16
N HIS A 135 -26.96 38.26 9.81
CA HIS A 135 -26.20 39.51 9.89
C HIS A 135 -25.81 39.81 11.36
N GLY A 136 -24.52 40.05 11.61
CA GLY A 136 -24.00 40.48 12.92
C GLY A 136 -23.53 39.36 13.87
N TRP A 137 -23.53 38.09 13.43
CA TRP A 137 -23.06 36.98 14.27
C TRP A 137 -21.53 36.80 14.27
N PHE A 138 -20.87 37.22 13.18
CA PHE A 138 -19.43 37.03 13.00
C PHE A 138 -18.70 38.39 12.81
N PRO A 139 -17.46 38.52 13.31
CA PRO A 139 -16.63 39.70 13.03
C PRO A 139 -16.37 39.85 11.53
N TYR A 140 -16.23 41.09 11.05
CA TYR A 140 -15.97 41.41 9.64
C TYR A 140 -14.81 40.59 9.04
N TYR A 141 -13.73 40.36 9.79
CA TYR A 141 -12.59 39.55 9.35
C TYR A 141 -12.94 38.07 9.10
N ALA A 142 -13.84 37.49 9.89
CA ALA A 142 -14.28 36.11 9.73
C ALA A 142 -15.21 35.96 8.51
N GLU A 143 -16.14 36.91 8.33
CA GLU A 143 -17.00 36.96 7.14
C GLU A 143 -16.17 37.13 5.86
N TRP A 144 -15.13 37.97 5.90
CA TRP A 144 -14.18 38.14 4.80
C TRP A 144 -13.42 36.84 4.48
N LEU A 145 -12.87 36.15 5.49
CA LEU A 145 -12.10 34.92 5.28
C LEU A 145 -12.96 33.78 4.73
N ILE A 146 -14.19 33.65 5.22
CA ILE A 146 -15.12 32.57 4.83
C ILE A 146 -15.75 32.82 3.45
N SER A 147 -15.86 34.09 3.02
CA SER A 147 -16.35 34.47 1.69
C SER A 147 -15.28 34.42 0.57
N PHE A 148 -14.00 34.41 0.93
CA PHE A 148 -12.89 34.28 -0.02
C PHE A 148 -12.98 32.93 -0.78
N PRO A 149 -12.77 32.86 -2.12
CA PRO A 149 -12.15 33.86 -3.01
C PRO A 149 -13.11 34.74 -3.83
N ARG A 150 -14.41 34.40 -3.96
CA ARG A 150 -15.33 35.12 -4.86
C ARG A 150 -16.81 35.07 -4.46
N ALA A 151 -17.13 34.70 -3.22
CA ALA A 151 -18.51 34.78 -2.72
C ALA A 151 -18.81 36.19 -2.18
N PRO A 152 -20.07 36.67 -2.24
CA PRO A 152 -20.44 37.95 -1.64
C PRO A 152 -20.23 37.94 -0.11
N LEU A 153 -19.83 39.08 0.45
CA LEU A 153 -19.64 39.26 1.89
C LEU A 153 -20.93 38.91 2.64
N GLY A 154 -20.82 38.18 3.76
CA GLY A 154 -21.95 37.63 4.50
C GLY A 154 -22.41 36.24 4.04
N SER A 155 -21.67 35.59 3.14
CA SER A 155 -21.94 34.21 2.68
C SER A 155 -20.72 33.30 2.75
N VAL A 156 -20.96 31.98 2.79
CA VAL A 156 -19.94 30.94 2.77
C VAL A 156 -19.57 30.57 1.34
N SER A 157 -18.29 30.66 1.02
CA SER A 157 -17.75 30.23 -0.28
C SER A 157 -17.66 28.70 -0.40
N VAL A 158 -17.65 28.21 -1.64
CA VAL A 158 -17.43 26.79 -1.93
C VAL A 158 -16.08 26.30 -1.43
N ALA A 159 -15.05 27.15 -1.53
CA ALA A 159 -13.70 26.80 -1.11
C ALA A 159 -13.58 26.69 0.42
N SER A 160 -14.19 27.61 1.18
CA SER A 160 -14.15 27.57 2.64
C SER A 160 -14.93 26.37 3.19
N TRP A 161 -16.07 26.03 2.57
CA TRP A 161 -16.80 24.81 2.88
C TRP A 161 -15.99 23.54 2.58
N GLN A 162 -15.34 23.46 1.41
CA GLN A 162 -14.46 22.33 1.08
C GLN A 162 -13.31 22.18 2.06
N LEU A 163 -12.67 23.28 2.44
CA LEU A 163 -11.57 23.26 3.41
C LEU A 163 -12.04 22.75 4.78
N ALA A 164 -13.23 23.18 5.22
CA ALA A 164 -13.84 22.68 6.44
C ALA A 164 -14.14 21.17 6.36
N CYS A 165 -14.76 20.71 5.27
CA CYS A 165 -15.01 19.29 5.05
C CYS A 165 -13.71 18.47 5.02
N ALA A 166 -12.68 18.94 4.32
CA ALA A 166 -11.39 18.28 4.26
C ALA A 166 -10.74 18.16 5.65
N GLY A 167 -10.78 19.23 6.46
CA GLY A 167 -10.28 19.21 7.83
C GLY A 167 -11.01 18.20 8.72
N VAL A 168 -12.35 18.19 8.69
CA VAL A 168 -13.17 17.24 9.47
C VAL A 168 -12.88 15.80 9.06
N VAL A 169 -12.82 15.51 7.75
CA VAL A 169 -12.55 14.16 7.25
C VAL A 169 -11.12 13.72 7.59
N ALA A 170 -10.13 14.62 7.55
CA ALA A 170 -8.75 14.32 7.95
C ALA A 170 -8.66 13.95 9.44
N LEU A 171 -9.28 14.74 10.32
CA LEU A 171 -9.33 14.46 11.76
C LEU A 171 -9.99 13.11 12.06
N LEU A 172 -11.09 12.79 11.37
CA LEU A 172 -11.75 11.49 11.49
C LEU A 172 -10.84 10.35 11.02
N ALA A 173 -10.16 10.51 9.88
CA ALA A 173 -9.23 9.52 9.35
C ALA A 173 -8.06 9.26 10.31
N ASP A 174 -7.48 10.32 10.88
CA ASP A 174 -6.38 10.21 11.86
C ASP A 174 -6.84 9.53 13.16
N THR A 175 -8.03 9.89 13.64
CA THR A 175 -8.62 9.28 14.84
C THR A 175 -8.88 7.79 14.63
N ILE A 176 -9.48 7.42 13.50
CA ILE A 176 -9.69 6.01 13.13
C ILE A 176 -8.34 5.29 13.00
N GLY A 177 -7.36 5.90 12.34
CA GLY A 177 -6.02 5.36 12.19
C GLY A 177 -5.31 5.13 13.53
N ALA A 178 -5.48 6.04 14.49
CA ALA A 178 -4.95 5.89 15.84
C ALA A 178 -5.62 4.74 16.59
N ILE A 179 -6.96 4.63 16.53
CA ILE A 179 -7.72 3.54 17.15
C ILE A 179 -7.29 2.18 16.56
N VAL A 180 -7.19 2.08 15.23
CA VAL A 180 -6.77 0.84 14.57
C VAL A 180 -5.36 0.45 15.00
N ARG A 181 -4.41 1.39 15.02
CA ARG A 181 -3.03 1.11 15.50
C ARG A 181 -3.03 0.64 16.95
N LEU A 182 -3.78 1.30 17.84
CA LEU A 182 -3.91 0.87 19.23
C LEU A 182 -4.47 -0.55 19.36
N VAL A 183 -5.48 -0.91 18.56
CA VAL A 183 -6.06 -2.26 18.54
C VAL A 183 -5.06 -3.29 18.01
N VAL A 184 -4.33 -2.97 16.94
CA VAL A 184 -3.33 -3.86 16.36
C VAL A 184 -2.17 -4.07 17.33
N ASP A 185 -1.65 -3.00 17.94
CA ASP A 185 -0.57 -3.08 18.93
C ASP A 185 -1.02 -3.86 20.18
N ALA A 186 -2.26 -3.67 20.63
CA ALA A 186 -2.84 -4.44 21.74
C ALA A 186 -2.94 -5.93 21.39
N ARG A 187 -3.40 -6.27 20.17
CA ARG A 187 -3.46 -7.66 19.69
C ARG A 187 -2.07 -8.28 19.58
N GLN A 188 -1.08 -7.56 19.03
CA GLN A 188 0.30 -8.02 18.92
C GLN A 188 0.94 -8.23 20.30
N LYS A 189 0.73 -7.31 21.25
CA LYS A 189 1.20 -7.47 22.64
C LYS A 189 0.52 -8.66 23.33
N ALA A 190 -0.76 -8.89 23.11
CA ALA A 190 -1.48 -10.06 23.63
C ALA A 190 -0.94 -11.37 23.04
N GLN A 191 -0.67 -11.41 21.73
CA GLN A 191 -0.06 -12.57 21.06
C GLN A 191 1.38 -12.81 21.53
N ALA A 192 2.18 -11.76 21.70
CA ALA A 192 3.53 -11.88 22.24
C ALA A 192 3.54 -12.42 23.68
N LYS A 193 2.63 -11.93 24.54
CA LYS A 193 2.45 -12.46 25.90
C LYS A 193 1.97 -13.92 25.90
N ALA A 194 1.06 -14.29 25.03
CA ALA A 194 0.59 -15.67 24.89
C ALA A 194 1.70 -16.61 24.39
N GLN A 195 2.53 -16.17 23.43
CA GLN A 195 3.69 -16.93 22.94
C GLN A 195 4.74 -17.10 24.05
N GLN A 196 4.97 -16.05 24.84
CA GLN A 196 5.95 -16.07 25.94
C GLN A 196 5.45 -16.92 27.12
N ALA A 197 4.14 -16.94 27.41
CA ALA A 197 3.53 -17.84 28.38
C ALA A 197 3.67 -19.31 27.95
N ARG A 198 3.36 -19.63 26.68
CA ARG A 198 3.57 -20.98 26.13
C ARG A 198 5.04 -21.43 26.19
N ARG A 199 5.97 -20.53 25.84
CA ARG A 199 7.42 -20.79 25.93
C ARG A 199 7.94 -20.89 27.37
N LYS A 200 7.17 -20.47 28.37
CA LYS A 200 7.49 -20.58 29.81
C LYS A 200 6.83 -21.81 30.46
N GLU A 201 5.74 -22.32 29.89
CA GLU A 201 5.10 -23.57 30.29
C GLU A 201 5.83 -24.82 29.74
N GLU A 202 6.40 -24.75 28.53
CA GLU A 202 7.23 -25.83 27.95
C GLU A 202 8.47 -26.20 28.79
N PRO A 203 9.30 -25.27 29.33
CA PRO A 203 10.45 -25.62 30.16
C PRO A 203 10.06 -26.16 31.54
N VAL A 204 8.85 -25.85 32.04
CA VAL A 204 8.37 -26.36 33.33
C VAL A 204 7.80 -27.77 33.20
N ARG A 205 7.10 -28.10 32.10
CA ARG A 205 6.66 -29.47 31.84
C ARG A 205 7.81 -30.44 31.57
N ALA A 206 8.87 -30.00 30.89
CA ALA A 206 10.07 -30.82 30.69
C ALA A 206 10.86 -31.06 32.00
N SER A 207 10.75 -30.16 32.98
CA SER A 207 11.36 -30.29 34.30
C SER A 207 10.50 -31.13 35.27
N ALA A 208 9.17 -30.94 35.24
CA ALA A 208 8.23 -31.69 36.09
C ALA A 208 8.08 -33.16 35.67
N ALA A 209 8.11 -33.46 34.36
CA ALA A 209 8.09 -34.85 33.89
C ALA A 209 9.34 -35.63 34.32
N ARG A 210 10.48 -34.95 34.50
CA ARG A 210 11.74 -35.59 34.93
C ARG A 210 11.82 -35.85 36.44
N SER A 211 10.99 -35.18 37.25
CA SER A 211 10.98 -35.37 38.71
C SER A 211 9.90 -36.35 39.19
N GLU A 212 8.89 -36.66 38.38
CA GLU A 212 7.93 -37.74 38.67
C GLU A 212 8.46 -39.13 38.32
N ASP A 213 9.26 -39.27 37.25
CA ASP A 213 9.90 -40.55 36.90
C ASP A 213 10.94 -40.98 37.96
N ASP A 214 11.74 -40.04 38.48
CA ASP A 214 12.80 -40.32 39.47
C ASP A 214 12.26 -40.75 40.85
N LYS A 215 11.06 -40.28 41.23
CA LYS A 215 10.41 -40.70 42.49
C LYS A 215 9.69 -42.04 42.41
N THR A 216 9.33 -42.49 41.21
CA THR A 216 8.61 -43.75 41.03
C THR A 216 9.58 -44.93 40.94
N GLU A 217 10.80 -44.73 40.42
CA GLU A 217 11.86 -45.74 40.44
C GLU A 217 12.43 -45.97 41.85
N SER A 218 12.65 -44.92 42.65
CA SER A 218 13.23 -45.06 44.00
C SER A 218 12.37 -45.82 45.01
N LYS A 219 11.07 -46.04 44.76
CA LYS A 219 10.16 -46.76 45.69
C LYS A 219 9.97 -48.25 45.37
N LYS A 220 10.56 -48.76 44.30
CA LYS A 220 10.50 -50.20 43.95
C LYS A 220 11.73 -50.99 44.38
N GLU A 221 12.76 -50.34 44.91
CA GLU A 221 13.95 -50.98 45.46
C GLU A 221 14.08 -50.66 46.95
N LEU A 222 13.28 -51.34 47.79
CA LEU A 222 13.49 -51.53 49.23
C LEU A 222 12.62 -52.68 49.71
#